data_AF-A0AAD7A5A0-F1
#
_entry.id   AF-A0AAD7A5A0-F1
#
_cell.length_a   1.000
_cell.length_b   1.000
_cell.length_c   1.000
_cell.angle_alpha   90.00
_cell.angle_beta   90.00
_cell.angle_gamma   90.00
#
_symmetry.space_group_name_H-M   'P 1'
#
loop_
_entity.id
_entity.type
_entity.pdbx_description
1 polymer ?
#
loop_
_entity_poly.entity_id
_entity_poly.type
_entity_poly.pdbx_seq_one_letter_code
_entity_poly.pdbx_strand_id
1 'polypeptide(L)'
;MNLAELYLYLEALILIPEVHPIFEETTGCKVPDFILLTKDQKSVRRSSSTKKATLRNMLEGLFKGQPYAFKRFKDVGLGKDTVQRLQLGWFYAEFERRAKLGNIQIEVLRVIECLLAFELTPQKVDPSVVSGYKDVDINITDVPMTWLMESFYTTKEPIFGLLHYAEFSHPGPQKWSGTNQHPSHPKSSVGSTANAFTHFVYATSFGTIAIANIQMLPARIGNTAADVMFDLTTHTTEGNSRVGDHGTSGLTTFRQEHECVSHCNKLNLGDLVDPDAEEPENDDL
;
A
#
# COMPACT_ATOMS: atom_id res chain seq x y z
N MET A 1 -3.65 18.84 2.67
CA MET A 1 -4.20 18.21 1.46
C MET A 1 -5.21 17.17 1.91
N ASN A 2 -6.49 17.40 1.69
CA ASN A 2 -7.56 16.45 2.02
C ASN A 2 -7.71 15.38 0.93
N LEU A 3 -8.53 14.35 1.16
CA LEU A 3 -8.68 13.21 0.25
C LEU A 3 -9.17 13.61 -1.15
N ALA A 4 -10.02 14.63 -1.24
CA ALA A 4 -10.55 15.14 -2.50
C ALA A 4 -9.50 15.97 -3.27
N GLU A 5 -8.68 16.75 -2.56
CA GLU A 5 -7.54 17.46 -3.13
C GLU A 5 -6.47 16.48 -3.62
N LEU A 6 -6.18 15.41 -2.87
CA LEU A 6 -5.27 14.36 -3.31
C LEU A 6 -5.81 13.63 -4.55
N TYR A 7 -7.13 13.40 -4.63
CA TYR A 7 -7.76 12.75 -5.78
C TYR A 7 -7.69 13.61 -7.05
N LEU A 8 -8.07 14.90 -6.95
CA LEU A 8 -7.95 15.87 -8.04
C LEU A 8 -6.48 16.09 -8.45
N TYR A 9 -5.56 16.04 -7.50
CA TYR A 9 -4.13 16.18 -7.74
C TYR A 9 -3.53 14.93 -8.41
N LEU A 10 -4.02 13.73 -8.06
CA LEU A 10 -3.64 12.48 -8.72
C LEU A 10 -4.24 12.37 -10.13
N GLU A 11 -5.49 12.81 -10.34
CA GLU A 11 -6.07 12.97 -11.68
C GLU A 11 -5.26 13.96 -12.53
N ALA A 12 -4.84 15.09 -11.95
CA ALA A 12 -3.99 16.06 -12.63
C ALA A 12 -2.59 15.50 -12.95
N LEU A 13 -1.98 14.71 -12.06
CA LEU A 13 -0.70 14.02 -12.31
C LEU A 13 -0.82 12.94 -13.39
N ILE A 14 -1.95 12.25 -13.48
CA ILE A 14 -2.23 11.25 -14.54
C ILE A 14 -2.41 11.91 -15.91
N LEU A 15 -2.90 13.15 -15.95
CA LEU A 15 -3.26 13.84 -17.19
C LEU A 15 -2.23 14.88 -17.66
N ILE A 16 -1.32 15.34 -16.79
CA ILE A 16 -0.44 16.49 -17.07
C ILE A 16 1.01 16.16 -16.64
N PRO A 17 1.85 15.66 -17.57
CA PRO A 17 3.25 15.32 -17.32
C PRO A 17 4.08 16.47 -16.75
N GLU A 18 3.69 17.74 -16.98
CA GLU A 18 4.38 18.92 -16.45
C GLU A 18 4.26 19.10 -14.93
N VAL A 19 3.34 18.40 -14.25
CA VAL A 19 3.13 18.52 -12.79
C VAL A 19 4.05 17.58 -11.99
N HIS A 20 4.61 16.54 -12.64
CA HIS A 20 5.50 15.57 -12.01
C HIS A 20 6.69 16.23 -11.27
N PRO A 21 7.49 17.12 -11.89
CA PRO A 21 8.69 17.68 -11.25
C PRO A 21 8.36 18.51 -9.99
N ILE A 22 7.21 19.20 -9.98
CA ILE A 22 6.79 20.05 -8.86
C ILE A 22 6.42 19.19 -7.64
N PHE A 23 5.76 18.06 -7.85
CA PHE A 23 5.48 17.11 -6.77
C PHE A 23 6.76 16.49 -6.21
N GLU A 24 7.68 16.05 -7.07
CA GLU A 24 8.96 15.46 -6.65
C GLU A 24 9.80 16.46 -5.85
N GLU A 25 9.83 17.72 -6.28
CA GLU A 25 10.54 18.80 -5.59
C GLU A 25 9.91 19.15 -4.23
N THR A 26 8.57 19.17 -4.15
CA THR A 26 7.85 19.58 -2.94
C THR A 26 7.79 18.48 -1.89
N THR A 27 7.68 17.22 -2.31
CA THR A 27 7.45 16.08 -1.42
C THR A 27 8.67 15.19 -1.24
N GLY A 28 9.66 15.28 -2.14
CA GLY A 28 10.75 14.30 -2.25
C GLY A 28 10.29 12.93 -2.75
N CYS A 29 9.00 12.73 -3.02
CA CYS A 29 8.44 11.48 -3.53
C CYS A 29 8.42 11.52 -5.05
N LYS A 30 9.08 10.54 -5.68
CA LYS A 30 9.00 10.38 -7.14
C LYS A 30 7.60 9.97 -7.55
N VAL A 31 7.05 10.61 -8.58
CA VAL A 31 5.76 10.20 -9.11
C VAL A 31 5.97 8.89 -9.88
N PRO A 32 5.16 7.84 -9.64
CA PRO A 32 5.39 6.55 -10.26
C PRO A 32 5.36 6.63 -11.79
N ASP A 33 6.35 6.00 -12.43
CA ASP A 33 6.36 5.81 -13.88
C ASP A 33 5.10 5.05 -14.31
N PHE A 34 4.35 5.60 -15.27
CA PHE A 34 3.27 4.87 -15.92
C PHE A 34 3.85 3.80 -16.84
N ILE A 35 3.31 2.59 -16.74
CA ILE A 35 3.76 1.49 -17.60
C ILE A 35 2.68 1.10 -18.59
N LEU A 36 3.01 1.28 -19.86
CA LEU A 36 2.21 0.85 -20.99
C LEU A 36 2.58 -0.58 -21.37
N LEU A 37 1.66 -1.52 -21.20
CA LEU A 37 1.84 -2.89 -21.67
C LEU A 37 1.18 -3.02 -23.04
N THR A 38 1.97 -3.22 -24.09
CA THR A 38 1.46 -3.64 -25.41
C THR A 38 1.62 -5.14 -25.57
N LYS A 39 0.63 -5.78 -26.21
CA LYS A 39 0.58 -7.25 -26.41
C LYS A 39 1.79 -7.80 -27.19
N ASP A 40 2.43 -6.93 -27.96
CA ASP A 40 3.58 -7.16 -28.83
C ASP A 40 4.92 -7.22 -28.07
N GLN A 41 4.95 -6.85 -26.78
CA GLN A 41 6.08 -7.15 -25.91
C GLN A 41 6.11 -8.65 -25.56
N LYS A 42 6.90 -9.41 -26.32
CA LYS A 42 7.23 -10.85 -26.12
C LYS A 42 7.77 -11.20 -24.72
N SER A 43 7.92 -10.24 -23.80
CA SER A 43 8.47 -10.42 -22.45
C SER A 43 7.43 -10.80 -21.38
N VAL A 44 6.13 -10.59 -21.59
CA VAL A 44 5.11 -11.05 -20.64
C VAL A 44 4.79 -12.52 -20.93
N ARG A 45 5.68 -13.42 -20.48
CA ARG A 45 5.40 -14.86 -20.51
C ARG A 45 4.29 -15.15 -19.50
N ARG A 46 3.19 -15.74 -19.96
CA ARG A 46 2.16 -16.32 -19.08
C ARG A 46 2.82 -17.39 -18.21
N SER A 47 2.90 -17.13 -16.90
CA SER A 47 2.95 -18.20 -15.91
C SER A 47 1.60 -18.93 -15.96
N SER A 48 1.59 -20.25 -16.13
CA SER A 48 0.38 -21.06 -16.27
C SER A 48 -0.44 -21.19 -14.98
N SER A 49 -0.04 -20.54 -13.88
CA SER A 49 -0.71 -20.60 -12.59
C SER A 49 -1.49 -19.32 -12.27
N THR A 50 -2.72 -19.20 -12.75
CA THR A 50 -3.68 -18.27 -12.13
C THR A 50 -4.08 -18.82 -10.76
N LYS A 51 -3.51 -18.28 -9.67
CA LYS A 51 -4.04 -18.53 -8.33
C LYS A 51 -5.32 -17.71 -8.16
N LYS A 52 -6.48 -18.38 -8.15
CA LYS A 52 -7.75 -17.74 -7.77
C LYS A 52 -7.73 -17.46 -6.27
N ALA A 53 -7.38 -16.25 -5.88
CA ALA A 53 -7.82 -15.71 -4.60
C ALA A 53 -9.27 -15.22 -4.77
N THR A 54 -10.08 -15.34 -3.72
CA THR A 54 -11.53 -15.09 -3.78
C THR A 54 -11.89 -13.74 -4.41
N LEU A 55 -11.06 -12.71 -4.16
CA LEU A 55 -11.33 -11.31 -4.51
C LEU A 55 -10.49 -10.73 -5.66
N ARG A 56 -9.42 -11.41 -6.08
CA ARG A 56 -8.46 -10.86 -7.05
C ARG A 56 -8.02 -11.84 -8.12
N ASN A 57 -7.87 -11.33 -9.33
CA ASN A 57 -7.10 -11.98 -10.38
C ASN A 57 -5.64 -11.54 -10.25
N MET A 58 -4.74 -12.49 -10.45
CA MET A 58 -3.31 -12.26 -10.34
C MET A 58 -2.60 -12.93 -11.51
N LEU A 59 -1.71 -12.18 -12.15
CA LEU A 59 -0.84 -12.67 -13.20
C LEU A 59 0.59 -12.36 -12.84
N GLU A 60 1.47 -13.31 -13.10
CA GLU A 60 2.91 -13.10 -13.06
C GLU A 60 3.42 -12.84 -14.47
N GLY A 61 4.33 -11.89 -14.59
CA GLY A 61 4.99 -11.57 -15.85
C GLY A 61 6.36 -10.94 -15.64
N LEU A 62 7.04 -10.62 -16.74
CA LEU A 62 8.28 -9.87 -16.71
C LEU A 62 8.08 -8.48 -17.30
N PHE A 63 8.60 -7.45 -16.64
CA PHE A 63 8.72 -6.10 -17.17
C PHE A 63 10.20 -5.70 -17.14
N LYS A 64 10.74 -5.30 -18.30
CA LYS A 64 12.19 -5.03 -18.49
C LYS A 64 13.10 -6.18 -17.98
N GLY A 65 12.65 -7.42 -18.16
CA GLY A 65 13.37 -8.63 -17.72
C GLY A 65 13.26 -8.94 -16.22
N GLN A 66 12.55 -8.12 -15.46
CA GLN A 66 12.34 -8.29 -14.02
C GLN A 66 10.95 -8.86 -13.75
N PRO A 67 10.77 -9.74 -12.74
CA PRO A 67 9.49 -10.33 -12.41
C PRO A 67 8.55 -9.38 -11.67
N TYR A 68 7.28 -9.39 -12.07
CA TYR A 68 6.19 -8.56 -11.53
C TYR A 68 4.93 -9.39 -11.32
N ALA A 69 4.10 -8.96 -10.36
CA ALA A 69 2.71 -9.37 -10.30
C ALA A 69 1.77 -8.24 -10.65
N PHE A 70 0.84 -8.58 -11.52
CA PHE A 70 -0.26 -7.76 -11.96
C PHE A 70 -1.49 -8.24 -11.19
N LYS A 71 -2.04 -7.36 -10.36
CA LYS A 71 -3.23 -7.65 -9.55
C LYS A 71 -4.40 -6.82 -10.04
N ARG A 72 -5.55 -7.45 -10.17
CA ARG A 72 -6.83 -6.77 -10.41
C ARG A 72 -7.87 -7.28 -9.45
N PHE A 73 -8.57 -6.34 -8.82
CA PHE A 73 -9.76 -6.62 -8.02
C PHE A 73 -10.97 -6.73 -8.94
N LYS A 74 -11.83 -7.72 -8.67
CA LYS A 74 -13.00 -7.98 -9.53
C LYS A 74 -14.03 -6.85 -9.46
N ASP A 75 -14.17 -6.22 -8.29
CA ASP A 75 -15.30 -5.32 -7.98
C ASP A 75 -14.89 -3.98 -7.33
N VAL A 76 -13.60 -3.65 -7.27
CA VAL A 76 -13.11 -2.42 -6.64
C VAL A 76 -12.50 -1.52 -7.71
N GLY A 77 -13.02 -0.30 -7.86
CA GLY A 77 -12.43 0.72 -8.74
C GLY A 77 -10.95 0.93 -8.39
N LEU A 78 -10.08 0.85 -9.40
CA LEU A 78 -8.62 0.79 -9.25
C LEU A 78 -8.01 2.02 -8.57
N GLY A 79 -8.72 3.16 -8.58
CA GLY A 79 -8.27 4.40 -7.96
C GLY A 79 -8.06 4.27 -6.45
N LYS A 80 -9.03 3.71 -5.71
CA LYS A 80 -8.96 3.64 -4.24
C LYS A 80 -7.79 2.81 -3.74
N ASP A 81 -7.45 1.75 -4.47
CA ASP A 81 -6.35 0.88 -4.10
C ASP A 81 -5.00 1.58 -4.28
N THR A 82 -4.78 2.13 -5.47
CA THR A 82 -3.55 2.86 -5.77
C THR A 82 -3.32 4.01 -4.79
N VAL A 83 -4.34 4.82 -4.54
CA VAL A 83 -4.26 5.99 -3.64
C VAL A 83 -3.87 5.58 -2.22
N GLN A 84 -4.52 4.55 -1.65
CA GLN A 84 -4.20 4.10 -0.29
C GLN A 84 -2.76 3.59 -0.19
N ARG A 85 -2.23 2.89 -1.19
CA ARG A 85 -0.84 2.41 -1.15
C ARG A 85 0.17 3.55 -1.25
N LEU A 86 -0.08 4.52 -2.13
CA LEU A 86 0.74 5.73 -2.20
C LEU A 86 0.71 6.49 -0.87
N GLN A 87 -0.46 6.61 -0.25
CA GLN A 87 -0.63 7.23 1.05
C GLN A 87 0.15 6.49 2.15
N LEU A 88 0.10 5.16 2.18
CA LEU A 88 0.87 4.34 3.13
C LEU A 88 2.39 4.45 2.89
N GLY A 89 2.82 4.52 1.63
CA GLY A 89 4.22 4.79 1.29
C GLY A 89 4.70 6.14 1.82
N TRP A 90 3.88 7.19 1.68
CA TRP A 90 4.16 8.51 2.24
C TRP A 90 4.24 8.47 3.79
N PHE A 91 3.28 7.84 4.46
CA PHE A 91 3.31 7.68 5.91
C PHE A 91 4.57 6.96 6.37
N TYR A 92 5.00 5.91 5.65
CA TYR A 92 6.19 5.15 6.00
C TYR A 92 7.48 5.99 5.84
N ALA A 93 7.60 6.75 4.75
CA ALA A 93 8.73 7.65 4.55
C ALA A 93 8.83 8.72 5.66
N GLU A 94 7.69 9.29 6.07
CA GLU A 94 7.63 10.25 7.17
C GLU A 94 7.97 9.59 8.52
N PHE A 95 7.50 8.36 8.76
CA PHE A 95 7.86 7.57 9.94
C PHE A 95 9.37 7.33 10.03
N GLU A 96 10.01 6.88 8.93
CA GLU A 96 11.47 6.71 8.86
C GLU A 96 12.20 8.03 9.11
N ARG A 97 11.71 9.13 8.52
CA ARG A 97 12.29 10.47 8.73
C ARG A 97 12.24 10.88 10.20
N ARG A 98 11.11 10.70 10.89
CA ARG A 98 10.97 11.04 12.31
C ARG A 98 11.81 10.14 13.21
N ALA A 99 11.86 8.84 12.92
CA ALA A 99 12.72 7.92 13.65
C ALA A 99 14.19 8.34 13.54
N LYS A 100 14.65 8.68 12.33
CA LYS A 100 16.01 9.17 12.10
C LYS A 100 16.32 10.47 12.85
N LEU A 101 15.40 11.44 12.83
CA LEU A 101 15.58 12.71 13.55
C LEU A 101 15.61 12.51 15.07
N GLY A 102 14.82 11.58 15.60
CA GLY A 102 14.83 11.21 17.01
C GLY A 102 15.99 10.28 17.42
N ASN A 103 16.89 9.93 16.48
CA ASN A 103 17.91 8.90 16.69
C ASN A 103 17.33 7.58 17.23
N ILE A 104 16.16 7.20 16.71
CA ILE A 104 15.43 6.00 17.08
C ILE A 104 15.78 4.93 16.06
N GLN A 105 16.44 3.87 16.54
CA GLN A 105 16.67 2.69 15.72
C GLN A 105 15.33 1.99 15.49
N ILE A 106 14.94 1.83 14.23
CA ILE A 106 13.80 1.03 13.79
C ILE A 106 14.30 -0.10 12.89
N GLU A 107 13.55 -1.19 12.83
CA GLU A 107 13.85 -2.24 11.84
C GLU A 107 13.62 -1.72 10.42
N VAL A 108 14.41 -2.23 9.48
CA VAL A 108 14.29 -1.89 8.07
C VAL A 108 13.05 -2.59 7.51
N LEU A 109 11.94 -1.87 7.54
CA LEU A 109 10.71 -2.29 6.88
C LEU A 109 10.64 -1.64 5.49
N ARG A 110 9.84 -2.22 4.59
CA ARG A 110 9.47 -1.56 3.35
C ARG A 110 7.99 -1.75 3.11
N VAL A 111 7.30 -0.68 2.73
CA VAL A 111 5.95 -0.82 2.16
C VAL A 111 6.11 -1.17 0.69
N ILE A 112 5.38 -2.19 0.24
CA ILE A 112 5.26 -2.55 -1.18
C ILE A 112 4.90 -1.32 -2.01
N GLU A 113 5.85 -0.82 -2.78
CA GLU A 113 5.60 0.24 -3.75
C GLU A 113 4.66 -0.29 -4.84
N CYS A 114 3.76 0.58 -5.29
CA CYS A 114 2.80 0.26 -6.32
C CYS A 114 2.74 1.34 -7.38
N LEU A 115 2.84 0.94 -8.64
CA LEU A 115 2.57 1.76 -9.81
C LEU A 115 1.16 1.48 -10.32
N LEU A 116 0.77 2.31 -11.27
CA LEU A 116 -0.41 2.13 -12.10
C LEU A 116 0.07 1.59 -13.46
N ALA A 117 -0.53 0.50 -13.93
CA ALA A 117 -0.34 -0.04 -15.28
C ALA A 117 -1.46 0.42 -16.20
N PHE A 118 -1.20 0.36 -17.49
CA PHE A 118 -2.24 0.37 -18.51
C PHE A 118 -1.99 -0.76 -19.50
N GLU A 119 -2.90 -1.74 -19.60
CA GLU A 119 -2.90 -2.66 -20.75
C GLU A 119 -3.53 -1.93 -21.93
N LEU A 120 -2.78 -1.78 -23.02
CA LEU A 120 -3.34 -1.36 -24.30
C LEU A 120 -3.58 -2.58 -25.17
N THR A 121 -4.81 -2.72 -25.63
CA THR A 121 -5.19 -3.75 -26.59
C THR A 121 -5.44 -3.11 -27.95
N PRO A 122 -4.81 -3.63 -29.02
CA PRO A 122 -5.20 -3.23 -30.37
C PRO A 122 -6.70 -3.47 -30.60
N GLN A 123 -7.34 -2.63 -31.42
CA GLN A 123 -8.74 -2.82 -31.77
C GLN A 123 -8.99 -4.26 -32.24
N LYS A 124 -10.08 -4.88 -31.74
CA LYS A 124 -10.51 -6.26 -32.06
C LYS A 124 -9.61 -7.37 -31.51
N VAL A 125 -8.79 -7.06 -30.50
CA VAL A 125 -8.02 -8.06 -29.78
C VAL A 125 -8.53 -8.14 -28.35
N ASP A 126 -8.92 -9.34 -27.93
CA ASP A 126 -9.37 -9.55 -26.55
C ASP A 126 -8.27 -9.10 -25.57
N PRO A 127 -8.66 -8.35 -24.52
CA PRO A 127 -7.76 -7.99 -23.45
C PRO A 127 -7.27 -9.24 -22.71
N SER A 128 -6.17 -9.12 -21.98
CA SER A 128 -5.66 -10.24 -21.20
C SER A 128 -6.72 -10.78 -20.24
N VAL A 129 -6.61 -12.06 -19.85
CA VAL A 129 -7.51 -12.65 -18.83
C VAL A 129 -7.47 -11.91 -17.50
N VAL A 130 -6.41 -11.14 -17.24
CA VAL A 130 -6.22 -10.31 -16.05
C VAL A 130 -7.15 -9.10 -16.09
N SER A 131 -7.49 -8.63 -17.29
CA SER A 131 -8.51 -7.61 -17.51
C SER A 131 -9.87 -8.03 -16.97
N GLY A 132 -10.17 -9.31 -16.86
CA GLY A 132 -11.54 -9.74 -16.53
C GLY A 132 -12.63 -9.26 -17.50
N TYR A 133 -12.29 -8.55 -18.58
CA TYR A 133 -13.18 -8.18 -19.66
C TYR A 133 -13.18 -9.31 -20.68
N LYS A 134 -14.38 -9.65 -21.14
CA LYS A 134 -14.61 -10.51 -22.30
C LYS A 134 -15.27 -9.58 -23.31
N ASP A 135 -14.70 -9.48 -24.51
CA ASP A 135 -15.19 -8.65 -25.61
C ASP A 135 -14.98 -7.12 -25.51
N VAL A 136 -14.98 -6.49 -26.69
CA VAL A 136 -14.58 -5.10 -27.01
C VAL A 136 -15.66 -4.07 -26.62
N ASP A 137 -16.41 -4.30 -25.55
CA ASP A 137 -17.44 -3.37 -25.05
C ASP A 137 -16.84 -2.14 -24.32
N ILE A 138 -15.74 -1.63 -24.87
CA ILE A 138 -15.09 -0.42 -24.40
C ILE A 138 -15.27 0.62 -25.49
N ASN A 139 -16.32 1.42 -25.34
CA ASN A 139 -16.45 2.66 -26.10
C ASN A 139 -15.33 3.59 -25.61
N ILE A 140 -14.30 3.78 -26.44
CA ILE A 140 -13.07 4.54 -26.12
C ILE A 140 -13.37 6.00 -25.67
N THR A 141 -14.60 6.47 -25.88
CA THR A 141 -15.07 7.80 -25.46
C THR A 141 -15.39 7.91 -23.97
N ASP A 142 -15.53 6.80 -23.22
CA ASP A 142 -16.04 6.80 -21.83
C ASP A 142 -15.03 6.26 -20.80
N VAL A 143 -13.86 6.91 -20.67
CA VAL A 143 -12.86 6.81 -19.58
C VAL A 143 -11.62 5.91 -19.86
N PRO A 144 -10.38 6.36 -19.56
CA PRO A 144 -9.15 5.60 -19.81
C PRO A 144 -9.05 4.37 -18.89
N MET A 145 -8.73 3.20 -19.46
CA MET A 145 -8.56 1.94 -18.73
C MET A 145 -7.35 1.95 -17.77
N THR A 146 -7.50 2.39 -16.53
CA THR A 146 -6.45 2.34 -15.49
C THR A 146 -6.26 0.93 -14.94
N TRP A 147 -5.04 0.49 -14.64
CA TRP A 147 -4.68 -0.77 -13.98
C TRP A 147 -3.69 -0.52 -12.84
N LEU A 148 -3.53 -1.44 -11.88
CA LEU A 148 -2.47 -1.34 -10.85
C LEU A 148 -1.29 -2.25 -11.23
N MET A 149 -0.09 -1.68 -11.36
CA MET A 149 1.18 -2.40 -11.50
C MET A 149 2.01 -2.27 -10.23
N GLU A 150 2.05 -3.25 -9.34
CA GLU A 150 2.94 -3.14 -8.16
C GLU A 150 4.42 -3.13 -8.62
N SER A 151 5.24 -2.13 -8.25
CA SER A 151 6.66 -2.05 -8.68
C SER A 151 7.54 -1.70 -7.50
N PHE A 152 8.75 -2.22 -7.50
CA PHE A 152 9.63 -2.33 -6.34
C PHE A 152 10.92 -1.53 -6.46
N TYR A 153 10.88 -0.26 -6.86
CA TYR A 153 12.08 0.45 -7.32
C TYR A 153 12.24 1.84 -6.76
N THR A 154 12.92 1.92 -5.61
CA THR A 154 13.64 3.14 -5.21
C THR A 154 15.04 2.85 -4.65
N THR A 155 15.87 2.01 -5.29
CA THR A 155 17.35 2.13 -5.18
C THR A 155 18.04 1.73 -6.49
N LYS A 156 19.26 2.25 -6.74
CA LYS A 156 20.09 1.99 -7.93
C LYS A 156 20.62 0.54 -8.05
N GLU A 157 20.13 -0.38 -7.23
CA GLU A 157 20.47 -1.80 -7.30
C GLU A 157 19.17 -2.63 -7.35
N PRO A 158 19.14 -3.72 -8.15
CA PRO A 158 17.93 -4.49 -8.41
C PRO A 158 17.35 -5.09 -7.13
N ILE A 159 16.08 -4.78 -6.89
CA ILE A 159 15.27 -5.35 -5.82
C ILE A 159 14.38 -6.40 -6.46
N PHE A 160 14.55 -7.65 -6.03
CA PHE A 160 13.92 -8.81 -6.65
C PHE A 160 12.40 -8.82 -6.46
N GLY A 161 11.71 -9.43 -7.44
CA GLY A 161 10.27 -9.52 -7.61
C GLY A 161 9.48 -9.83 -6.35
N LEU A 162 8.74 -8.84 -5.88
CA LEU A 162 7.87 -8.95 -4.72
C LEU A 162 6.50 -9.58 -5.02
N LEU A 163 6.48 -10.46 -6.02
CA LEU A 163 5.52 -11.52 -5.98
C LEU A 163 5.99 -12.87 -6.51
N HIS A 164 7.17 -13.00 -7.10
CA HIS A 164 7.82 -14.29 -7.34
C HIS A 164 9.32 -14.05 -7.59
N TYR A 165 10.16 -14.87 -6.93
CA TYR A 165 11.62 -14.79 -6.79
C TYR A 165 12.19 -14.02 -5.59
N ALA A 166 11.45 -13.94 -4.48
CA ALA A 166 12.13 -14.35 -3.26
C ALA A 166 12.44 -15.84 -3.45
N GLU A 167 13.72 -16.21 -3.48
CA GLU A 167 14.11 -17.51 -2.96
C GLU A 167 13.53 -17.54 -1.54
N PHE A 168 12.32 -18.09 -1.41
CA PHE A 168 11.68 -18.31 -0.11
C PHE A 168 12.53 -19.39 0.59
N SER A 169 13.67 -18.99 1.13
CA SER A 169 14.25 -19.67 2.26
C SER A 169 13.19 -19.55 3.37
N HIS A 170 12.36 -20.59 3.50
CA HIS A 170 11.31 -20.78 4.50
C HIS A 170 11.59 -20.00 5.79
N PRO A 171 10.63 -19.19 6.29
CA PRO A 171 9.20 -19.48 6.36
C PRO A 171 8.33 -18.61 5.42
N GLY A 172 7.04 -18.94 5.27
CA GLY A 172 6.09 -18.12 4.53
C GLY A 172 5.85 -16.74 5.18
N PRO A 173 4.91 -15.92 4.64
CA PRO A 173 4.63 -14.61 5.20
C PRO A 173 4.27 -14.65 6.68
N GLN A 174 4.85 -13.74 7.44
CA GLN A 174 4.53 -13.57 8.85
C GLN A 174 3.41 -12.54 9.00
N LYS A 175 2.34 -12.95 9.69
CA LYS A 175 1.20 -12.09 10.00
C LYS A 175 1.41 -11.43 11.36
N TRP A 176 1.39 -10.10 11.39
CA TRP A 176 1.56 -9.27 12.58
C TRP A 176 0.23 -8.68 13.08
N SER A 177 -0.73 -8.42 12.18
CA SER A 177 -2.09 -8.07 12.59
C SER A 177 -3.13 -8.74 11.70
N GLY A 178 -4.33 -8.92 12.25
CA GLY A 178 -5.51 -9.36 11.52
C GLY A 178 -6.29 -8.20 10.92
N THR A 179 -7.39 -8.50 10.24
CA THR A 179 -8.28 -7.47 9.70
C THR A 179 -8.97 -6.69 10.80
N ASN A 180 -9.27 -7.32 11.95
CA ASN A 180 -9.87 -6.65 13.11
C ASN A 180 -9.23 -7.18 14.41
N GLN A 181 -7.90 -7.31 14.37
CA GLN A 181 -7.07 -7.80 15.48
C GLN A 181 -5.74 -7.05 15.40
N HIS A 182 -5.42 -6.28 16.43
CA HIS A 182 -4.24 -5.42 16.52
C HIS A 182 -3.36 -5.80 17.72
N PRO A 183 -2.93 -7.07 17.82
CA PRO A 183 -2.14 -7.52 18.96
C PRO A 183 -0.81 -6.78 19.01
N SER A 184 -0.33 -6.56 20.24
CA SER A 184 0.96 -5.94 20.45
C SER A 184 2.12 -6.93 20.43
N HIS A 185 3.23 -6.53 19.82
CA HIS A 185 4.43 -7.38 19.67
C HIS A 185 5.67 -6.77 20.35
N PRO A 186 5.62 -6.43 21.66
CA PRO A 186 6.69 -5.70 22.34
C PRO A 186 8.02 -6.46 22.42
N LYS A 187 7.99 -7.80 22.29
CA LYS A 187 9.18 -8.66 22.36
C LYS A 187 9.88 -8.85 21.02
N SER A 188 9.28 -8.43 19.91
CA SER A 188 9.88 -8.50 18.58
C SER A 188 10.27 -7.10 18.14
N SER A 189 11.52 -6.91 17.71
CA SER A 189 11.95 -5.60 17.17
C SER A 189 11.14 -5.22 15.91
N VAL A 190 10.94 -6.19 15.01
CA VAL A 190 10.14 -6.03 13.78
C VAL A 190 8.69 -5.74 14.14
N GLY A 191 8.09 -6.54 15.02
CA GLY A 191 6.71 -6.33 15.47
C GLY A 191 6.51 -5.02 16.22
N SER A 192 7.49 -4.61 17.04
CA SER A 192 7.47 -3.33 17.75
C SER A 192 7.57 -2.16 16.77
N THR A 193 8.40 -2.27 15.74
CA THR A 193 8.48 -1.27 14.66
C THR A 193 7.15 -1.20 13.90
N ALA A 194 6.55 -2.34 13.56
CA ALA A 194 5.24 -2.43 12.90
C ALA A 194 4.13 -1.79 13.74
N ASN A 195 4.10 -2.07 15.04
CA ASN A 195 3.16 -1.48 16.00
C ASN A 195 3.29 0.04 16.06
N ALA A 196 4.53 0.54 16.18
CA ALA A 196 4.78 1.98 16.23
C ALA A 196 4.45 2.66 14.90
N PHE A 197 4.66 1.98 13.77
CA PHE A 197 4.23 2.51 12.48
C PHE A 197 2.71 2.63 12.38
N THR A 198 1.95 1.63 12.83
CA THR A 198 0.47 1.70 12.88
C THR A 198 -0.01 2.84 13.76
N HIS A 199 0.55 2.99 14.97
CA HIS A 199 0.25 4.12 15.85
C HIS A 199 0.60 5.45 15.16
N PHE A 200 1.78 5.53 14.55
CA PHE A 200 2.21 6.74 13.85
C PHE A 200 1.22 7.16 12.77
N VAL A 201 0.69 6.22 11.97
CA VAL A 201 -0.35 6.50 10.97
C VAL A 201 -1.63 7.00 11.63
N TYR A 202 -2.07 6.37 12.72
CA TYR A 202 -3.23 6.83 13.48
C TYR A 202 -3.07 8.26 14.01
N ALA A 203 -1.99 8.54 14.72
CA ALA A 203 -1.70 9.86 15.28
C ALA A 203 -1.54 10.93 14.18
N THR A 204 -0.82 10.62 13.10
CA THR A 204 -0.57 11.58 12.00
C THR A 204 -1.80 11.83 11.14
N SER A 205 -2.72 10.87 11.07
CA SER A 205 -4.02 11.02 10.41
C SER A 205 -5.10 11.61 11.34
N PHE A 206 -4.73 12.09 12.53
CA PHE A 206 -5.66 12.62 13.53
C PHE A 206 -6.78 11.61 13.88
N GLY A 207 -6.41 10.34 14.00
CA GLY A 207 -7.32 9.26 14.38
C GLY A 207 -8.24 8.76 13.27
N THR A 208 -8.08 9.24 12.03
CA THR A 208 -8.95 8.86 10.91
C THR A 208 -8.52 7.59 10.19
N ILE A 209 -7.27 7.13 10.36
CA ILE A 209 -6.74 5.95 9.66
C ILE A 209 -5.96 5.04 10.63
N ALA A 210 -6.31 3.76 10.69
CA ALA A 210 -5.48 2.73 11.36
C ALA A 210 -5.09 1.63 10.37
N ILE A 211 -3.83 1.20 10.38
CA ILE A 211 -3.38 0.07 9.54
C ILE A 211 -3.83 -1.26 10.17
N ALA A 212 -4.32 -2.16 9.33
CA ALA A 212 -4.75 -3.51 9.67
C ALA A 212 -4.14 -4.55 8.70
N ASN A 213 -4.30 -5.83 9.04
CA ASN A 213 -3.83 -6.97 8.27
C ASN A 213 -2.35 -6.88 7.86
N ILE A 214 -1.49 -6.47 8.79
CA ILE A 214 -0.05 -6.31 8.55
C ILE A 214 0.55 -7.69 8.33
N GLN A 215 1.03 -7.92 7.12
CA GLN A 215 1.75 -9.11 6.73
C GLN A 215 3.10 -8.69 6.17
N MET A 216 4.14 -9.41 6.57
CA MET A 216 5.49 -9.15 6.14
C MET A 216 6.11 -10.38 5.52
N LEU A 217 6.99 -10.15 4.56
CA LEU A 217 7.81 -11.17 3.98
C LEU A 217 9.28 -10.73 4.04
N PRO A 218 10.18 -11.55 4.59
CA PRO A 218 11.61 -11.30 4.49
C PRO A 218 12.03 -11.27 3.03
N ALA A 219 12.70 -10.21 2.61
CA ALA A 219 13.21 -10.02 1.26
C ALA A 219 14.63 -9.46 1.26
N ARG A 220 15.29 -9.61 0.12
CA ARG A 220 16.59 -8.98 -0.14
C ARG A 220 16.43 -7.91 -1.20
N ILE A 221 16.79 -6.68 -0.84
CA ILE A 221 16.60 -5.46 -1.59
C ILE A 221 18.01 -4.94 -1.92
N GLY A 222 18.50 -5.27 -3.12
CA GLY A 222 19.93 -5.15 -3.44
C GLY A 222 20.78 -5.98 -2.48
N ASN A 223 21.60 -5.30 -1.68
CA ASN A 223 22.45 -5.93 -0.66
C ASN A 223 21.88 -5.88 0.77
N THR A 224 20.68 -5.34 0.96
CA THR A 224 20.07 -5.16 2.27
C THR A 224 18.96 -6.19 2.50
N ALA A 225 19.02 -6.91 3.61
CA ALA A 225 17.88 -7.70 4.08
C ALA A 225 16.83 -6.76 4.71
N ALA A 226 15.57 -6.95 4.36
CA ALA A 226 14.46 -6.12 4.84
C ALA A 226 13.18 -6.94 4.95
N ASP A 227 12.29 -6.55 5.86
CA ASP A 227 10.93 -7.09 5.92
C ASP A 227 10.00 -6.23 5.08
N VAL A 228 9.37 -6.83 4.08
CA VAL A 228 8.47 -6.09 3.18
C VAL A 228 7.04 -6.31 3.62
N MET A 229 6.39 -5.21 4.02
CA MET A 229 4.96 -5.13 4.26
C MET A 229 4.19 -5.19 2.94
N PHE A 230 3.20 -6.07 2.86
CA PHE A 230 2.33 -6.21 1.70
C PHE A 230 0.89 -6.54 2.12
N ASP A 231 -0.06 -6.32 1.21
CA ASP A 231 -1.49 -6.58 1.43
C ASP A 231 -2.08 -5.88 2.66
N LEU A 232 -1.53 -4.69 2.99
CA LEU A 232 -2.02 -3.83 4.06
C LEU A 232 -3.47 -3.40 3.77
N THR A 233 -4.29 -3.41 4.81
CA THR A 233 -5.62 -2.80 4.80
C THR A 233 -5.64 -1.63 5.77
N THR A 234 -6.61 -0.74 5.68
CA THR A 234 -6.82 0.29 6.71
C THR A 234 -8.26 0.29 7.18
N HIS A 235 -8.45 0.70 8.42
CA HIS A 235 -9.71 1.22 8.91
C HIS A 235 -9.75 2.72 8.68
N THR A 236 -10.87 3.22 8.17
CA THR A 236 -11.11 4.66 7.97
C THR A 236 -12.38 5.08 8.66
N THR A 237 -12.55 6.36 8.96
CA THR A 237 -13.80 6.90 9.50
C THR A 237 -14.99 6.61 8.57
N GLU A 238 -14.77 6.62 7.26
CA GLU A 238 -15.81 6.40 6.25
C GLU A 238 -16.09 4.91 5.98
N GLY A 239 -15.25 3.99 6.49
CA GLY A 239 -15.41 2.55 6.31
C GLY A 239 -15.40 2.08 4.85
N ASN A 240 -14.81 2.86 3.95
CA ASN A 240 -14.94 2.66 2.51
C ASN A 240 -13.60 2.67 1.75
N SER A 241 -12.48 2.53 2.48
CA SER A 241 -11.16 2.50 1.86
C SER A 241 -11.02 1.28 0.97
N ARG A 242 -11.34 0.07 1.46
CA ARG A 242 -11.36 -1.22 0.71
C ARG A 242 -12.16 -2.32 1.40
N VAL A 243 -12.22 -3.50 0.77
CA VAL A 243 -12.62 -4.76 1.41
C VAL A 243 -11.75 -5.02 2.63
N GLY A 244 -12.38 -5.22 3.78
CA GLY A 244 -11.70 -5.37 5.08
C GLY A 244 -11.57 -4.07 5.88
N ASP A 245 -12.08 -2.95 5.36
CA ASP A 245 -12.26 -1.74 6.15
C ASP A 245 -13.51 -1.88 7.05
N HIS A 246 -13.31 -2.01 8.36
CA HIS A 246 -14.37 -2.11 9.35
C HIS A 246 -14.83 -0.75 9.89
N GLY A 247 -14.41 0.36 9.25
CA GLY A 247 -14.85 1.68 9.64
C GLY A 247 -14.39 2.09 11.04
N THR A 248 -15.23 2.86 11.71
CA THR A 248 -15.07 3.26 13.12
C THR A 248 -14.99 2.07 14.07
N SER A 249 -15.64 0.94 13.76
CA SER A 249 -15.54 -0.26 14.61
C SER A 249 -14.11 -0.82 14.63
N GLY A 250 -13.43 -0.82 13.47
CA GLY A 250 -12.03 -1.24 13.38
C GLY A 250 -11.08 -0.23 14.03
N LEU A 251 -11.34 1.08 13.91
CA LEU A 251 -10.58 2.11 14.64
C LEU A 251 -10.71 1.94 16.15
N THR A 252 -11.92 1.65 16.65
CA THR A 252 -12.17 1.36 18.07
C THR A 252 -11.45 0.10 18.53
N THR A 253 -11.50 -1.00 17.76
CA THR A 253 -10.73 -2.21 18.08
C THR A 253 -9.23 -1.91 18.13
N PHE A 254 -8.69 -1.15 17.17
CA PHE A 254 -7.29 -0.74 17.19
C PHE A 254 -6.93 0.01 18.49
N ARG A 255 -7.73 0.99 18.91
CA ARG A 255 -7.50 1.74 20.15
C ARG A 255 -7.52 0.86 21.40
N GLN A 256 -8.44 -0.10 21.44
CA GLN A 256 -8.61 -1.01 22.58
C GLN A 256 -7.47 -2.03 22.71
N GLU A 257 -6.97 -2.54 21.58
CA GLU A 257 -5.97 -3.62 21.57
C GLU A 257 -4.52 -3.12 21.46
N HIS A 258 -4.31 -1.89 21.00
CA HIS A 258 -2.98 -1.33 20.88
C HIS A 258 -2.38 -0.99 22.25
N GLU A 259 -1.20 -1.53 22.51
CA GLU A 259 -0.38 -1.16 23.65
C GLU A 259 0.87 -0.42 23.14
N CYS A 260 1.11 0.77 23.67
CA CYS A 260 2.29 1.56 23.32
C CYS A 260 3.57 0.77 23.63
N VAL A 261 4.38 0.55 22.59
CA VAL A 261 5.70 -0.06 22.70
C VAL A 261 6.77 1.03 22.84
N SER A 262 8.00 0.63 23.16
CA SER A 262 9.12 1.56 23.37
C SER A 262 9.33 2.54 22.20
N HIS A 263 9.12 2.10 20.95
CA HIS A 263 9.18 2.95 19.77
C HIS A 263 8.07 4.02 19.73
N CYS A 264 6.84 3.72 20.15
CA CYS A 264 5.75 4.71 20.24
C CYS A 264 6.13 5.85 21.19
N ASN A 265 6.64 5.49 22.37
CA ASN A 265 7.03 6.46 23.39
C ASN A 265 8.21 7.32 22.94
N LYS A 266 9.22 6.71 22.30
CA LYS A 266 10.37 7.44 21.75
C LYS A 266 9.98 8.40 20.63
N LEU A 267 8.99 8.05 19.82
CA LEU A 267 8.44 8.90 18.77
C LEU A 267 7.47 9.97 19.28
N ASN A 268 7.17 9.97 20.58
CA ASN A 268 6.22 10.88 21.22
C ASN A 268 4.86 10.92 20.50
N LEU A 269 4.30 9.73 20.22
CA LEU A 269 3.05 9.62 19.45
C LEU A 269 1.79 10.00 20.26
N GLY A 270 1.93 10.16 21.57
CA GLY A 270 0.81 10.42 22.48
C GLY A 270 0.00 9.17 22.78
N ASP A 271 -1.08 9.36 23.53
CA ASP A 271 -2.07 8.32 23.77
C ASP A 271 -3.08 8.27 22.63
N LEU A 272 -3.70 7.11 22.44
CA LEU A 272 -4.76 6.92 21.46
C LEU A 272 -6.06 7.53 21.99
N VAL A 273 -6.27 8.82 21.76
CA VAL A 273 -7.52 9.52 22.13
C VAL A 273 -8.59 9.26 21.06
N ASP A 274 -9.82 9.03 21.50
CA ASP A 274 -10.96 9.01 20.59
C ASP A 274 -11.38 10.46 20.29
N PRO A 275 -11.27 10.95 19.04
CA PRO A 275 -11.64 12.33 18.71
C PRO A 275 -13.14 12.59 18.92
N ASP A 276 -13.97 11.54 18.93
CA ASP A 276 -15.41 11.61 19.12
C ASP A 276 -15.84 11.25 20.55
N ALA A 277 -14.90 10.93 21.45
CA ALA A 277 -15.26 10.81 22.86
C ALA A 277 -15.68 12.21 23.33
N GLU A 278 -16.98 12.37 23.61
CA GLU A 278 -17.48 13.50 24.36
C GLU A 278 -16.57 13.65 25.58
N GLU A 279 -15.92 14.82 25.71
CA GLU A 279 -15.20 15.13 26.94
C GLU A 279 -16.19 14.85 28.07
N PRO A 280 -15.83 14.00 29.05
CA PRO A 280 -16.76 13.68 30.12
C PRO A 280 -17.26 15.01 30.63
N GLU A 281 -18.59 15.23 30.56
CA GLU A 281 -19.19 16.44 31.11
C GLU A 281 -18.61 16.56 32.51
N ASN A 282 -17.76 17.58 32.73
CA ASN A 282 -17.27 17.89 34.06
C ASN A 282 -18.52 18.32 34.81
N ASP A 283 -19.20 17.34 35.40
CA ASP A 283 -20.19 17.48 36.45
C ASP A 283 -19.44 18.00 37.68
N ASP A 284 -18.90 19.21 37.57
CA ASP A 284 -18.31 19.96 38.67
C ASP A 284 -19.45 20.36 39.61
N LEU A 285 -19.59 19.52 40.66
CA LEU A 285 -19.31 19.85 42.06
C LEU A 285 -19.71 21.25 42.57
#